data_AF-A0A2G4G458-F1
#
_entry.id   AF-A0A2G4G458-F1
#
_cell.length_a   1.000
_cell.length_b   1.000
_cell.length_c   1.000
_cell.angle_alpha   90.00
_cell.angle_beta   90.00
_cell.angle_gamma   90.00
#
_symmetry.space_group_name_H-M   'P 1'
#
loop_
_entity.id
_entity.type
_entity.pdbx_description
1 polymer ?
#
loop_
_entity_poly.entity_id
_entity_poly.type
_entity_poly.pdbx_seq_one_letter_code
_entity_poly.pdbx_strand_id
1 'polypeptide(L)'
;SQGYSQEDEERRQHMFESVTAESSLSEHLAEQARTASDDPEIQEALKLLILSLDDRGFLDEDLSNLALRSGQSYEAVVAAHTLLLGFDPIGIGARDLRECFLAQLRHRRRGLSYAAKLVANCWEPLMARRLEECGRLLNLEPDQVREGLEELGKLETVPARRFQKDENRAITPDAMIEKDDDGKWKITLDDRHVPKLRLVPAYKDMLAGNSLSEKERNYILERMRQGKFLIGAIEERQRTVDRLAHIILERQADFFEHGPSQLRPLTMTDVAKEMGVHETTVGRAAANKWMRTPHGLKEFRWFFTSGVSTEGGGTVAQEGVQEIIADILARENPAAPLADEAITTELKKRGIKIARRTVAKYREGLGQPPAHLRKKRL
;
A
#
# COMPACT_ATOMS: atom_id res chain seq x y z
N SER A 1 10.15 -21.71 -35.66
CA SER A 1 9.56 -21.97 -34.35
C SER A 1 10.50 -22.92 -33.63
N GLN A 2 11.45 -22.41 -32.84
CA GLN A 2 12.24 -23.27 -31.95
C GLN A 2 11.32 -23.61 -30.79
N GLY A 3 10.85 -24.86 -30.74
CA GLY A 3 10.05 -25.37 -29.63
C GLY A 3 10.93 -25.45 -28.38
N TYR A 4 10.35 -25.11 -27.24
CA TYR A 4 10.96 -25.30 -25.93
C TYR A 4 11.43 -26.75 -25.77
N SER A 5 12.67 -26.93 -25.36
CA SER A 5 13.30 -28.24 -25.14
C SER A 5 12.71 -28.90 -23.88
N GLN A 6 12.72 -30.23 -23.81
CA GLN A 6 12.39 -30.98 -22.58
C GLN A 6 13.26 -30.52 -21.39
N GLU A 7 14.51 -30.15 -21.64
CA GLU A 7 15.40 -29.59 -20.61
C GLU A 7 14.94 -28.22 -20.09
N ASP A 8 14.28 -27.41 -20.92
CA ASP A 8 13.72 -26.12 -20.50
C ASP A 8 12.49 -26.33 -19.59
N GLU A 9 11.73 -27.40 -19.85
CA GLU A 9 10.57 -27.81 -19.05
C GLU A 9 11.02 -28.37 -17.69
N GLU A 10 12.04 -29.22 -17.67
CA GLU A 10 12.65 -29.75 -16.44
C GLU A 10 13.28 -28.65 -15.59
N ARG A 11 14.00 -27.68 -16.19
CA ARG A 11 14.51 -26.51 -15.46
C ARG A 11 13.40 -25.66 -14.87
N ARG A 12 12.29 -25.49 -15.59
CA ARG A 12 11.11 -24.78 -15.09
C ARG A 12 10.47 -25.53 -13.93
N GLN A 13 10.29 -26.82 -14.08
CA GLN A 13 9.74 -27.71 -13.06
C GLN A 13 10.59 -27.66 -11.79
N HIS A 14 11.91 -27.81 -11.91
CA HIS A 14 12.84 -27.69 -10.80
C HIS A 14 12.84 -26.29 -10.18
N MET A 15 12.69 -25.23 -10.98
CA MET A 15 12.55 -23.86 -10.50
C MET A 15 11.25 -23.68 -9.70
N PHE A 16 10.11 -24.19 -10.19
CA PHE A 16 8.82 -24.16 -9.50
C PHE A 16 8.80 -25.01 -8.22
N GLU A 17 9.45 -26.18 -8.24
CA GLU A 17 9.56 -27.08 -7.09
C GLU A 17 10.59 -26.61 -6.05
N SER A 18 11.58 -25.81 -6.47
CA SER A 18 12.57 -25.16 -5.59
C SER A 18 12.05 -23.89 -4.90
N VAL A 19 10.84 -23.42 -5.21
CA VAL A 19 10.19 -22.35 -4.44
C VAL A 19 9.74 -22.95 -3.11
N THR A 20 10.65 -22.97 -2.14
CA THR A 20 10.27 -23.13 -0.74
C THR A 20 9.38 -21.95 -0.39
N ALA A 21 8.06 -22.14 -0.45
CA ALA A 21 7.13 -21.17 0.10
C ALA A 21 7.50 -21.01 1.59
N GLU A 22 7.78 -19.79 2.03
CA GLU A 22 7.95 -19.50 3.45
C GLU A 22 6.73 -20.04 4.20
N SER A 23 6.96 -20.84 5.25
CA SER A 23 5.90 -21.44 6.04
C SER A 23 4.97 -20.34 6.57
N SER A 24 3.66 -20.55 6.46
CA SER A 24 2.68 -19.60 6.96
C SER A 24 2.79 -19.44 8.49
N LEU A 25 2.33 -18.30 9.03
CA LEU A 25 2.30 -18.06 10.48
C LEU A 25 1.65 -19.22 11.23
N SER A 26 0.51 -19.70 10.74
CA SER A 26 -0.23 -20.79 11.36
C SER A 26 0.56 -22.10 11.37
N GLU A 27 1.29 -22.42 10.31
CA GLU A 27 2.16 -23.61 10.26
C GLU A 27 3.34 -23.49 11.24
N HIS A 28 3.98 -22.33 11.29
CA HIS A 28 5.10 -22.05 12.20
C HIS A 28 4.70 -22.16 13.67
N LEU A 29 3.54 -21.63 14.04
CA LEU A 29 3.02 -21.72 15.40
C LEU A 29 2.52 -23.14 15.72
N ALA A 30 1.92 -23.83 14.75
CA ALA A 30 1.47 -25.21 14.92
C ALA A 30 2.63 -26.18 15.15
N GLU A 31 3.80 -25.94 14.56
CA GLU A 31 5.03 -26.69 14.87
C GLU A 31 5.43 -26.52 16.34
N GLN A 32 5.50 -25.27 16.81
CA GLN A 32 5.87 -24.97 18.20
C GLN A 32 4.86 -25.53 19.20
N ALA A 33 3.57 -25.47 18.87
CA ALA A 33 2.51 -26.02 19.70
C ALA A 33 2.71 -27.51 19.98
N ARG A 34 3.16 -28.30 19.00
CA ARG A 34 3.35 -29.76 19.18
C ARG A 34 4.28 -30.13 20.32
N THR A 35 5.25 -29.28 20.64
CA THR A 35 6.24 -29.52 21.70
C THR A 35 6.02 -28.69 22.95
N ALA A 36 4.95 -27.88 23.00
CA ALA A 36 4.73 -26.90 24.06
C ALA A 36 4.11 -27.48 25.35
N SER A 37 3.35 -28.57 25.26
CA SER A 37 2.69 -29.24 26.39
C SER A 37 2.31 -30.68 26.05
N ASP A 38 2.34 -31.58 27.03
CA ASP A 38 1.84 -32.95 26.89
C ASP A 38 0.34 -33.07 27.22
N ASP A 39 -0.28 -32.00 27.75
CA ASP A 39 -1.69 -31.97 28.13
C ASP A 39 -2.61 -31.79 26.89
N PRO A 40 -3.52 -32.75 26.61
CA PRO A 40 -4.44 -32.67 25.48
C PRO A 40 -5.37 -31.45 25.48
N GLU A 41 -5.83 -30.97 26.65
CA GLU A 41 -6.70 -29.79 26.74
C GLU A 41 -5.93 -28.52 26.36
N ILE A 42 -4.68 -28.40 26.82
CA ILE A 42 -3.80 -27.27 26.49
C ILE A 42 -3.43 -27.31 24.99
N GLN A 43 -3.16 -28.50 24.45
CA GLN A 43 -2.89 -28.68 23.02
C GLN A 43 -4.06 -28.24 22.15
N GLU A 44 -5.28 -28.61 22.51
CA GLU A 44 -6.46 -28.21 21.77
C GLU A 44 -6.73 -26.71 21.88
N ALA A 45 -6.58 -26.14 23.08
CA ALA A 45 -6.68 -24.71 23.30
C ALA A 45 -5.62 -23.92 22.50
N LEU A 46 -4.38 -24.40 22.39
CA LEU A 46 -3.33 -23.77 21.58
C LEU A 46 -3.72 -23.69 20.10
N LYS A 47 -4.24 -24.78 19.52
CA LYS A 47 -4.70 -24.78 18.12
C LYS A 47 -5.80 -23.74 17.90
N LEU A 48 -6.77 -23.68 18.80
CA LEU A 48 -7.87 -22.73 18.72
C LEU A 48 -7.40 -21.28 18.82
N LEU A 49 -6.44 -20.99 19.72
CA LEU A 49 -5.84 -19.67 19.85
C LEU A 49 -5.07 -19.27 18.58
N ILE A 50 -4.26 -20.17 18.02
CA ILE A 50 -3.50 -19.92 16.78
C ILE A 50 -4.43 -19.59 15.61
N LEU A 51 -5.57 -20.28 15.51
CA LEU A 51 -6.59 -20.02 14.48
C LEU A 51 -7.36 -18.71 14.71
N SER A 52 -7.32 -18.16 15.92
CA SER A 52 -8.04 -16.93 16.29
C SER A 52 -7.18 -15.67 16.18
N LEU A 53 -5.95 -15.78 15.67
CA LEU A 53 -5.05 -14.65 15.49
C LEU A 53 -5.45 -13.80 14.28
N ASP A 54 -5.33 -12.48 14.41
CA ASP A 54 -5.42 -11.54 13.29
C ASP A 54 -4.13 -11.50 12.46
N ASP A 55 -4.14 -10.77 11.34
CA ASP A 55 -2.97 -10.61 10.45
C ASP A 55 -1.76 -9.94 11.13
N ARG A 56 -1.96 -9.32 12.30
CA ARG A 56 -0.90 -8.69 13.11
C ARG A 56 -0.37 -9.64 14.18
N GLY A 57 -1.05 -10.76 14.42
CA GLY A 57 -0.70 -11.76 15.42
C GLY A 57 -1.29 -11.50 16.80
N PHE A 58 -2.36 -10.70 16.91
CA PHE A 58 -3.10 -10.45 18.15
C PHE A 58 -4.38 -11.29 18.21
N LEU A 59 -4.87 -11.56 19.42
CA LEU A 59 -6.18 -12.14 19.63
C LEU A 59 -7.26 -11.06 19.62
N ASP A 60 -8.29 -11.27 18.81
CA ASP A 60 -9.45 -10.35 18.72
C ASP A 60 -10.59 -10.77 19.68
N GLU A 61 -10.53 -11.97 20.24
CA GLU A 61 -11.57 -12.52 21.11
C GLU A 61 -11.07 -12.73 22.55
N ASP A 62 -11.96 -12.47 23.51
CA ASP A 62 -11.73 -12.80 24.92
C ASP A 62 -11.59 -14.30 25.16
N LEU A 63 -10.60 -14.68 25.98
CA LEU A 63 -10.31 -16.07 26.35
C LEU A 63 -11.52 -16.80 26.97
N SER A 64 -12.38 -16.08 27.69
CA SER A 64 -13.60 -16.65 28.28
C SER A 64 -14.63 -17.03 27.23
N ASN A 65 -14.76 -16.23 26.16
CA ASN A 65 -15.67 -16.52 25.05
C ASN A 65 -15.14 -17.70 24.23
N LEU A 66 -13.82 -17.73 23.99
CA LEU A 66 -13.15 -18.85 23.34
C LEU A 66 -13.37 -20.16 24.10
N ALA A 67 -13.20 -20.15 25.43
CA ALA A 67 -13.45 -21.33 26.27
C ALA A 67 -14.91 -21.80 26.18
N LEU A 68 -15.86 -20.87 26.32
CA LEU A 68 -17.30 -21.17 26.29
C LEU A 68 -17.74 -21.77 24.95
N ARG A 69 -17.32 -21.19 23.82
CA ARG A 69 -17.75 -21.65 22.49
C ARG A 69 -17.11 -22.98 22.07
N SER A 70 -15.91 -23.26 22.56
CA SER A 70 -15.16 -24.48 22.23
C SER A 70 -15.42 -25.63 23.19
N GLY A 71 -16.09 -25.37 24.32
CA GLY A 71 -16.32 -26.35 25.38
C GLY A 71 -15.04 -26.72 26.16
N GLN A 72 -13.96 -25.93 26.02
CA GLN A 72 -12.70 -26.15 26.72
C GLN A 72 -12.75 -25.54 28.13
N SER A 73 -11.93 -26.08 29.04
CA SER A 73 -11.76 -25.49 30.36
C SER A 73 -11.09 -24.11 30.26
N TYR A 74 -11.61 -23.12 30.99
CA TYR A 74 -11.02 -21.78 30.98
C TYR A 74 -9.56 -21.79 31.47
N GLU A 75 -9.25 -22.69 32.41
CA GLU A 75 -7.89 -22.90 32.91
C GLU A 75 -6.93 -23.38 31.81
N ALA A 76 -7.33 -24.37 31.00
CA ALA A 76 -6.52 -24.82 29.87
C ALA A 76 -6.30 -23.71 28.83
N VAL A 77 -7.33 -22.91 28.54
CA VAL A 77 -7.21 -21.77 27.61
C VAL A 77 -6.24 -20.71 28.14
N VAL A 78 -6.28 -20.38 29.43
CA VAL A 78 -5.36 -19.42 30.04
C VAL A 78 -3.91 -19.97 30.07
N ALA A 79 -3.73 -21.26 30.35
CA ALA A 79 -2.43 -21.91 30.30
C ALA A 79 -1.86 -21.92 28.87
N ALA A 80 -2.67 -22.30 27.89
CA ALA A 80 -2.32 -22.28 26.47
C ALA A 80 -1.96 -20.87 25.99
N HIS A 81 -2.74 -19.85 26.36
CA HIS A 81 -2.45 -18.46 26.04
C HIS A 81 -1.11 -18.00 26.62
N THR A 82 -0.81 -18.40 27.86
CA THR A 82 0.47 -18.07 28.52
C THR A 82 1.66 -18.70 27.77
N LEU A 83 1.50 -19.93 27.27
CA LEU A 83 2.51 -20.58 26.44
C LEU A 83 2.66 -19.88 25.09
N LEU A 84 1.54 -19.56 24.42
CA LEU A 84 1.51 -18.91 23.12
C LEU A 84 2.25 -17.56 23.13
N LEU A 85 2.09 -16.76 24.18
CA LEU A 85 2.83 -15.49 24.35
C LEU A 85 4.37 -15.66 24.34
N GLY A 86 4.86 -16.86 24.65
CA GLY A 86 6.27 -17.22 24.63
C GLY A 86 6.78 -17.86 23.33
N PHE A 87 5.91 -18.11 22.36
CA PHE A 87 6.31 -18.67 21.06
C PHE A 87 7.09 -17.64 20.25
N ASP A 88 7.84 -18.09 19.25
CA ASP A 88 8.44 -17.23 18.24
C ASP A 88 7.42 -16.96 17.12
N PRO A 89 7.08 -15.69 16.81
CA PRO A 89 7.60 -14.44 17.37
C PRO A 89 7.09 -14.11 18.79
N ILE A 90 7.98 -13.66 19.67
CA ILE A 90 7.63 -13.36 21.08
C ILE A 90 6.52 -12.32 21.19
N GLY A 91 5.51 -12.59 22.03
CA GLY A 91 4.33 -11.74 22.22
C GLY A 91 3.22 -12.01 21.20
N ILE A 92 3.35 -13.03 20.36
CA ILE A 92 2.27 -13.54 19.51
C ILE A 92 1.10 -14.02 20.36
N GLY A 93 -0.13 -13.74 19.92
CA GLY A 93 -1.33 -14.05 20.68
C GLY A 93 -1.64 -13.13 21.84
N ALA A 94 -0.94 -11.99 21.97
CA ALA A 94 -1.35 -10.95 22.91
C ALA A 94 -2.73 -10.39 22.54
N ARG A 95 -3.49 -9.97 23.56
CA ARG A 95 -4.80 -9.32 23.38
C ARG A 95 -4.65 -7.85 23.04
N ASP A 96 -3.56 -7.23 23.50
CA ASP A 96 -3.26 -5.83 23.23
C ASP A 96 -1.74 -5.57 23.17
N LEU A 97 -1.37 -4.37 22.74
CA LEU A 97 0.03 -3.97 22.62
C LEU A 97 0.75 -3.96 23.99
N ARG A 98 0.02 -3.71 25.08
CA ARG A 98 0.58 -3.67 26.43
C ARG A 98 1.04 -5.07 26.86
N GLU A 99 0.20 -6.07 26.68
CA GLU A 99 0.50 -7.48 26.95
C GLU A 99 1.64 -7.98 26.06
N CYS A 100 1.63 -7.61 24.78
CA CYS A 100 2.70 -7.93 23.83
C CYS A 100 4.06 -7.40 24.32
N PHE A 101 4.15 -6.12 24.70
CA PHE A 101 5.38 -5.54 25.22
C PHE A 101 5.82 -6.18 26.54
N LEU A 102 4.89 -6.47 27.45
CA LEU A 102 5.22 -7.14 28.71
C LEU A 102 5.76 -8.55 28.47
N ALA A 103 5.20 -9.31 27.52
CA ALA A 103 5.68 -10.63 27.14
C ALA A 103 7.13 -10.54 26.58
N GLN A 104 7.39 -9.60 25.66
CA GLN A 104 8.72 -9.39 25.11
C GLN A 104 9.75 -8.97 26.16
N LEU A 105 9.39 -8.06 27.07
CA LEU A 105 10.27 -7.62 28.16
C LEU A 105 10.55 -8.75 29.15
N ARG A 106 9.57 -9.59 29.47
CA ARG A 106 9.76 -10.78 30.32
C ARG A 106 10.74 -11.76 29.66
N HIS A 107 10.54 -12.07 28.38
CA HIS A 107 11.42 -12.96 27.63
C HIS A 107 12.88 -12.45 27.61
N ARG A 108 13.08 -11.13 27.43
CA ARG A 108 14.41 -10.49 27.50
C ARG A 108 14.99 -10.37 28.92
N ARG A 109 14.34 -10.93 29.96
CA ARG A 109 14.70 -10.77 31.38
C ARG A 109 14.78 -9.31 31.83
N ARG A 110 13.92 -8.47 31.24
CA ARG A 110 13.78 -7.03 31.50
C ARG A 110 12.43 -6.68 32.14
N GLY A 111 11.76 -7.64 32.77
CA GLY A 111 10.45 -7.45 33.43
C GLY A 111 10.45 -6.44 34.60
N LEU A 112 11.62 -6.01 35.08
CA LEU A 112 11.78 -4.99 36.13
C LEU A 112 12.36 -3.66 35.62
N SER A 113 12.56 -3.52 34.30
CA SER A 113 13.09 -2.32 33.65
C SER A 113 12.15 -1.11 33.80
N TYR A 114 12.66 0.08 33.50
CA TYR A 114 11.81 1.27 33.38
C TYR A 114 10.75 1.10 32.28
N ALA A 115 11.08 0.45 31.16
CA ALA A 115 10.12 0.10 30.12
C ALA A 115 8.97 -0.76 30.65
N ALA A 116 9.28 -1.81 31.43
CA ALA A 116 8.25 -2.67 32.03
C ALA A 116 7.37 -1.90 33.02
N LYS A 117 7.94 -1.01 33.83
CA LYS A 117 7.18 -0.16 34.76
C LYS A 117 6.27 0.83 34.01
N LEU A 118 6.76 1.45 32.94
CA LEU A 118 5.99 2.36 32.09
C LEU A 118 4.78 1.65 31.47
N VAL A 119 4.98 0.46 30.89
CA VAL A 119 3.91 -0.32 30.25
C VAL A 119 2.94 -0.89 31.29
N ALA A 120 3.43 -1.36 32.43
CA ALA A 120 2.60 -1.96 33.47
C ALA A 120 1.77 -0.92 34.22
N ASN A 121 2.31 0.27 34.51
CA ASN A 121 1.71 1.17 35.49
C ASN A 121 1.45 2.60 34.96
N CYS A 122 1.87 2.93 33.74
CA CYS A 122 1.65 4.25 33.13
C CYS A 122 1.15 4.16 31.68
N TRP A 123 0.33 3.17 31.34
CA TRP A 123 -0.08 2.94 29.94
C TRP A 123 -0.85 4.12 29.33
N GLU A 124 -1.89 4.65 30.00
CA GLU A 124 -2.68 5.74 29.39
C GLU A 124 -1.89 7.05 29.25
N PRO A 125 -1.13 7.52 30.25
CA PRO A 125 -0.31 8.73 30.08
C PRO A 125 0.82 8.54 29.07
N LEU A 126 1.43 7.34 29.00
CA LEU A 126 2.43 6.99 28.00
C LEU A 126 1.86 7.12 26.58
N MET A 127 0.67 6.58 26.34
CA MET A 127 0.02 6.66 25.03
C MET A 127 -0.41 8.07 24.65
N ALA A 128 -0.76 8.89 25.65
CA ALA A 128 -1.02 10.31 25.48
C ALA A 128 0.25 11.18 25.39
N ARG A 129 1.46 10.59 25.38
CA ARG A 129 2.77 11.28 25.44
C ARG A 129 2.91 12.27 26.61
N ARG A 130 2.21 12.02 27.72
CA ARG A 130 2.32 12.79 28.98
C ARG A 130 3.46 12.23 29.84
N LEU A 131 4.69 12.40 29.35
CA LEU A 131 5.88 11.78 29.95
C LEU A 131 6.20 12.28 31.36
N GLU A 132 5.98 13.58 31.62
CA GLU A 132 6.15 14.17 32.95
C GLU A 132 5.21 13.52 33.98
N GLU A 133 3.99 13.18 33.56
CA GLU A 133 3.02 12.48 34.41
C GLU A 133 3.50 11.07 34.74
N CYS A 134 4.07 10.34 33.78
CA CYS A 134 4.69 9.04 34.05
C CYS A 134 5.87 9.14 35.02
N GLY A 135 6.72 10.16 34.88
CA GLY A 135 7.82 10.41 35.83
C GLY A 135 7.29 10.58 37.26
N ARG A 136 6.26 11.40 37.45
CA ARG A 136 5.65 11.60 38.78
C ARG A 136 4.95 10.35 39.33
N LEU A 137 4.17 9.63 38.49
CA LEU A 137 3.42 8.44 38.92
C LEU A 137 4.34 7.30 39.35
N LEU A 138 5.48 7.14 38.69
CA LEU A 138 6.42 6.06 38.93
C LEU A 138 7.61 6.47 39.80
N ASN A 139 7.66 7.73 40.22
CA ASN A 139 8.79 8.35 40.91
C ASN A 139 10.12 8.11 40.16
N LEU A 140 10.11 8.40 38.86
CA LEU A 140 11.24 8.27 37.95
C LEU A 140 11.75 9.64 37.51
N GLU A 141 13.07 9.77 37.45
CA GLU A 141 13.73 10.93 36.87
C GLU A 141 13.49 10.99 35.34
N PRO A 142 13.52 12.19 34.71
CA PRO A 142 13.31 12.33 33.27
C PRO A 142 14.22 11.43 32.42
N ASP A 143 15.46 11.23 32.85
CA ASP A 143 16.43 10.37 32.17
C ASP A 143 16.04 8.89 32.20
N GLN A 144 15.43 8.42 33.30
CA GLN A 144 14.95 7.05 33.45
C GLN A 144 13.70 6.79 32.60
N VAL A 145 12.83 7.80 32.49
CA VAL A 145 11.68 7.75 31.57
C VAL A 145 12.17 7.64 30.13
N ARG A 146 13.18 8.43 29.75
CA ARG A 146 13.80 8.38 28.42
C ARG A 146 14.44 7.03 28.12
N GLU A 147 15.21 6.46 29.06
CA GLU A 147 15.78 5.11 28.93
C GLU A 147 14.69 4.06 28.69
N GLY A 148 13.57 4.13 29.44
CA GLY A 148 12.43 3.25 29.24
C GLY A 148 11.80 3.39 27.85
N LEU A 149 11.66 4.61 27.34
CA LEU A 149 11.14 4.87 25.98
C LEU A 149 12.07 4.33 24.88
N GLU A 150 13.38 4.51 25.04
CA GLU A 150 14.37 3.99 24.10
C GLU A 150 14.34 2.45 24.04
N GLU A 151 14.12 1.79 25.18
CA GLU A 151 13.95 0.33 25.23
C GLU A 151 12.63 -0.11 24.57
N LEU A 152 11.51 0.58 24.83
CA LEU A 152 10.23 0.30 24.16
C LEU A 152 10.31 0.46 22.64
N GLY A 153 11.10 1.42 22.14
CA GLY A 153 11.33 1.61 20.72
C GLY A 153 12.05 0.43 20.01
N LYS A 154 12.63 -0.50 20.77
CA LYS A 154 13.31 -1.71 20.27
C LYS A 154 12.44 -2.97 20.34
N LEU A 155 11.18 -2.84 20.76
CA LEU A 155 10.22 -3.94 20.83
C LEU A 155 9.42 -4.03 19.54
N GLU A 156 8.94 -5.24 19.22
CA GLU A 156 8.09 -5.45 18.06
C GLU A 156 6.65 -5.04 18.39
N THR A 157 6.04 -4.27 17.50
CA THR A 157 4.65 -3.80 17.64
C THR A 157 3.67 -4.67 16.87
N VAL A 158 4.16 -5.44 15.90
CA VAL A 158 3.39 -6.36 15.07
C VAL A 158 4.12 -7.71 15.06
N PRO A 159 3.85 -8.61 16.03
CA PRO A 159 4.57 -9.88 16.16
C PRO A 159 4.56 -10.70 14.86
N ALA A 160 3.45 -10.73 14.12
CA ALA A 160 3.32 -11.48 12.88
C ALA A 160 4.00 -10.82 11.66
N ARG A 161 4.67 -9.67 11.78
CA ARG A 161 5.20 -8.89 10.64
C ARG A 161 6.00 -9.72 9.65
N ARG A 162 6.82 -10.66 10.13
CA ARG A 162 7.68 -11.52 9.28
C ARG A 162 6.90 -12.53 8.44
N PHE A 163 5.65 -12.80 8.79
CA PHE A 163 4.77 -13.75 8.11
C PHE A 163 3.68 -13.04 7.31
N GLN A 164 3.63 -11.70 7.36
CA GLN A 164 2.77 -10.95 6.46
C GLN A 164 3.28 -11.14 5.05
N LYS A 165 2.40 -11.62 4.17
CA LYS A 165 2.71 -11.71 2.75
C LYS A 165 3.02 -10.32 2.25
N ASP A 166 4.16 -10.15 1.60
CA ASP A 166 4.48 -8.90 0.93
C ASP A 166 3.47 -8.72 -0.22
N GLU A 167 2.41 -7.95 0.04
CA GLU A 167 1.45 -7.53 -0.99
C GLU A 167 2.04 -6.47 -1.93
N ASN A 168 3.36 -6.24 -1.93
CA ASN A 168 4.07 -5.56 -3.01
C ASN A 168 3.92 -6.34 -4.32
N ARG A 169 2.71 -6.35 -4.87
CA ARG A 169 2.46 -6.70 -6.25
C ARG A 169 3.27 -5.71 -7.09
N ALA A 170 4.30 -6.21 -7.75
CA ALA A 170 5.06 -5.43 -8.70
C ALA A 170 4.10 -4.89 -9.77
N ILE A 171 3.80 -3.60 -9.71
CA ILE A 171 2.94 -2.94 -10.68
C ILE A 171 3.77 -2.71 -11.94
N THR A 172 3.32 -3.30 -13.05
CA THR A 172 3.94 -3.04 -14.36
C THR A 172 3.29 -1.82 -14.99
N PRO A 173 4.06 -0.80 -15.41
CA PRO A 173 3.50 0.40 -16.03
C PRO A 173 2.94 0.11 -17.42
N ASP A 174 1.78 0.69 -17.74
CA ASP A 174 1.19 0.70 -19.10
C ASP A 174 1.89 1.70 -20.03
N ALA A 175 2.47 2.76 -19.46
CA ALA A 175 3.18 3.80 -20.19
C ALA A 175 4.45 4.21 -19.44
N MET A 176 5.52 4.49 -20.18
CA MET A 176 6.79 4.98 -19.66
C MET A 176 7.15 6.29 -20.37
N ILE A 177 7.47 7.30 -19.58
CA ILE A 177 7.87 8.62 -20.07
C ILE A 177 9.30 8.88 -19.62
N GLU A 178 10.18 9.08 -20.59
CA GLU A 178 11.61 9.31 -20.40
C GLU A 178 12.12 10.33 -21.41
N LYS A 179 13.26 10.97 -21.10
CA LYS A 179 13.96 11.79 -22.10
C LYS A 179 14.82 10.87 -22.97
N ASP A 180 14.78 11.08 -24.28
CA ASP A 180 15.70 10.44 -25.21
C ASP A 180 17.11 11.08 -25.14
N ASP A 181 18.04 10.55 -25.92
CA ASP A 181 19.42 11.02 -25.98
C ASP A 181 19.55 12.50 -26.43
N ASP A 182 18.53 13.02 -27.13
CA ASP A 182 18.43 14.40 -27.59
C ASP A 182 17.73 15.32 -26.56
N GLY A 183 17.34 14.79 -25.40
CA GLY A 183 16.65 15.50 -24.34
C GLY A 183 15.15 15.74 -24.58
N LYS A 184 14.55 15.12 -25.59
CA LYS A 184 13.11 15.21 -25.89
C LYS A 184 12.34 14.15 -25.13
N TRP A 185 11.11 14.48 -24.73
CA TRP A 185 10.22 13.53 -24.09
C TRP A 185 9.76 12.46 -25.07
N LYS A 186 9.94 11.20 -24.68
CA LYS A 186 9.50 10.02 -25.42
C LYS A 186 8.52 9.21 -24.56
N ILE A 187 7.41 8.83 -25.16
CA ILE A 187 6.41 7.94 -24.55
C ILE A 187 6.57 6.54 -25.15
N THR A 188 6.72 5.55 -24.29
CA THR A 188 6.74 4.13 -24.66
C THR A 188 5.59 3.42 -23.96
N LEU A 189 4.68 2.81 -24.71
CA LEU A 189 3.59 2.01 -24.14
C LEU A 189 4.03 0.55 -23.98
N ASP A 190 3.63 -0.07 -22.86
CA ASP A 190 3.78 -1.51 -22.67
C ASP A 190 2.58 -2.24 -23.28
N ASP A 191 2.80 -2.86 -24.44
CA ASP A 191 1.81 -3.64 -25.17
C ASP A 191 2.00 -5.17 -24.99
N ARG A 192 2.90 -5.61 -24.10
CA ARG A 192 3.23 -7.05 -23.94
C ARG A 192 2.02 -7.92 -23.58
N HIS A 193 1.04 -7.32 -22.92
CA HIS A 193 -0.19 -7.98 -22.48
C HIS A 193 -1.32 -7.89 -23.52
N VAL A 194 -1.11 -7.18 -24.63
CA VAL A 194 -2.10 -7.00 -25.70
C VAL A 194 -1.90 -8.10 -26.76
N PRO A 195 -2.90 -8.97 -26.99
CA PRO A 195 -2.76 -10.04 -27.95
C PRO A 195 -2.71 -9.50 -29.39
N LYS A 196 -1.74 -9.98 -30.18
CA LYS A 196 -1.64 -9.68 -31.61
C LYS A 196 -2.60 -10.57 -32.40
N LEU A 197 -3.85 -10.15 -32.50
CA LEU A 197 -4.90 -10.88 -33.19
C LEU A 197 -4.85 -10.64 -34.70
N ARG A 198 -5.04 -11.71 -35.49
CA ARG A 198 -5.17 -11.66 -36.95
C ARG A 198 -6.30 -12.57 -37.40
N LEU A 199 -7.00 -12.17 -38.46
CA LEU A 199 -7.97 -13.06 -39.12
C LEU A 199 -7.22 -14.12 -39.91
N VAL A 200 -7.65 -15.38 -39.78
CA VAL A 200 -7.05 -16.51 -40.50
C VAL A 200 -7.31 -16.37 -42.01
N PRO A 201 -6.28 -16.36 -42.87
CA PRO A 201 -6.43 -16.16 -44.32
C PRO A 201 -7.34 -17.19 -45.00
N ALA A 202 -7.34 -18.44 -44.51
CA ALA A 202 -8.12 -19.54 -45.09
C ALA A 202 -9.62 -19.22 -45.24
N TYR A 203 -10.21 -18.43 -44.34
CA TYR A 203 -11.62 -18.02 -44.47
C TYR A 203 -11.86 -17.04 -45.62
N LYS A 204 -10.87 -16.23 -46.01
CA LYS A 204 -10.95 -15.39 -47.22
C LYS A 204 -10.91 -16.25 -48.47
N ASP A 205 -10.06 -17.27 -48.48
CA ASP A 205 -9.91 -18.19 -49.61
C ASP A 205 -11.18 -19.04 -49.80
N MET A 206 -11.78 -19.50 -48.70
CA MET A 206 -13.08 -20.20 -48.72
C MET A 206 -14.21 -19.33 -49.27
N LEU A 207 -14.23 -18.03 -48.96
CA LEU A 207 -15.21 -17.08 -49.51
C LEU A 207 -14.99 -16.75 -51.00
N ALA A 208 -13.75 -16.89 -51.49
CA ALA A 208 -13.42 -16.71 -52.90
C ALA A 208 -13.80 -17.93 -53.76
N GLY A 209 -13.88 -19.12 -53.15
CA GLY A 209 -14.34 -20.35 -53.80
C GLY A 209 -15.86 -20.42 -53.99
N ASN A 210 -16.31 -21.27 -54.94
CA ASN A 210 -17.72 -21.52 -55.24
C ASN A 210 -18.31 -22.74 -54.48
N SER A 211 -17.59 -23.30 -53.51
CA SER A 211 -17.94 -24.56 -52.83
C SER A 211 -18.83 -24.39 -51.59
N LEU A 212 -19.21 -23.17 -51.22
CA LEU A 212 -20.02 -22.88 -50.03
C LEU A 212 -21.48 -22.61 -50.41
N SER A 213 -22.41 -23.10 -49.60
CA SER A 213 -23.81 -22.66 -49.68
C SER A 213 -23.96 -21.20 -49.26
N GLU A 214 -25.04 -20.56 -49.69
CA GLU A 214 -25.33 -19.15 -49.36
C GLU A 214 -25.41 -18.92 -47.84
N LYS A 215 -25.96 -19.88 -47.09
CA LYS A 215 -26.03 -19.81 -45.62
C LYS A 215 -24.64 -19.85 -44.98
N GLU A 216 -23.76 -20.73 -45.44
CA GLU A 216 -22.38 -20.85 -44.92
C GLU A 216 -21.56 -19.62 -45.26
N ARG A 217 -21.70 -19.08 -46.48
CA ARG A 217 -21.06 -17.85 -46.91
C ARG A 217 -21.45 -16.67 -46.01
N ASN A 218 -22.74 -16.50 -45.75
CA ASN A 218 -23.26 -15.44 -44.88
C ASN A 218 -22.76 -15.58 -43.44
N TYR A 219 -22.72 -16.81 -42.91
CA TYR A 219 -22.19 -17.09 -41.58
C TYR A 219 -20.71 -16.69 -41.44
N ILE A 220 -19.86 -17.08 -42.41
CA ILE A 220 -18.43 -16.75 -42.40
C ILE A 220 -18.23 -15.23 -42.49
N LEU A 221 -18.97 -14.54 -43.37
CA LEU A 221 -18.91 -13.08 -43.48
C LEU A 221 -19.28 -12.37 -42.17
N GLU A 222 -20.31 -12.84 -41.48
CA GLU A 222 -20.72 -12.30 -40.19
C GLU A 222 -19.63 -12.50 -39.12
N ARG A 223 -19.07 -13.71 -39.01
CA ARG A 223 -17.99 -14.01 -38.06
C ARG A 223 -16.72 -13.22 -38.37
N MET A 224 -16.38 -13.04 -39.64
CA MET A 224 -15.26 -12.19 -40.04
C MET A 224 -15.49 -10.72 -39.69
N ARG A 225 -16.73 -10.21 -39.83
CA ARG A 225 -17.09 -8.85 -39.43
C ARG A 225 -16.96 -8.68 -37.92
N GLN A 226 -17.47 -9.62 -37.13
CA GLN A 226 -17.33 -9.61 -35.67
C GLN A 226 -15.86 -9.67 -35.23
N GLY A 227 -15.05 -10.52 -35.88
CA GLY A 227 -13.61 -10.60 -35.61
C GLY A 227 -12.86 -9.31 -35.95
N LYS A 228 -13.16 -8.69 -37.11
CA LYS A 228 -12.57 -7.40 -37.50
C LYS A 228 -12.97 -6.28 -36.54
N PHE A 229 -14.23 -6.27 -36.08
CA PHE A 229 -14.70 -5.34 -35.07
C PHE A 229 -13.94 -5.49 -33.75
N LEU A 230 -13.75 -6.72 -33.26
CA LEU A 230 -12.99 -6.98 -32.04
C LEU A 230 -11.52 -6.51 -32.14
N ILE A 231 -10.85 -6.80 -33.26
CA ILE A 231 -9.48 -6.33 -33.52
C ILE A 231 -9.44 -4.80 -33.49
N GLY A 232 -10.36 -4.15 -34.20
CA GLY A 232 -10.45 -2.69 -34.23
C GLY A 232 -10.70 -2.07 -32.86
N ALA A 233 -11.55 -2.69 -32.04
CA ALA A 233 -11.84 -2.24 -30.67
C ALA A 233 -10.61 -2.33 -29.75
N ILE A 234 -9.79 -3.38 -29.89
CA ILE A 234 -8.54 -3.53 -29.12
C ILE A 234 -7.54 -2.44 -29.53
N GLU A 235 -7.37 -2.22 -30.84
CA GLU A 235 -6.49 -1.15 -31.35
C GLU A 235 -6.97 0.25 -30.92
N GLU A 236 -8.28 0.51 -30.96
CA GLU A 236 -8.87 1.77 -30.51
C GLU A 236 -8.65 2.00 -29.01
N ARG A 237 -8.76 0.95 -28.18
CA ARG A 237 -8.42 1.02 -26.76
C ARG A 237 -6.96 1.43 -26.57
N GLN A 238 -6.03 0.82 -27.31
CA GLN A 238 -4.60 1.15 -27.20
C GLN A 238 -4.32 2.58 -27.64
N ARG A 239 -4.90 3.02 -28.78
CA ARG A 239 -4.80 4.40 -29.28
C ARG A 239 -5.38 5.43 -28.31
N THR A 240 -6.41 5.06 -27.54
CA THR A 240 -7.00 5.95 -26.54
C THR A 240 -6.05 6.17 -25.36
N VAL A 241 -5.38 5.11 -24.89
CA VAL A 241 -4.37 5.21 -23.82
C VAL A 241 -3.16 5.99 -24.29
N ASP A 242 -2.71 5.76 -25.52
CA ASP A 242 -1.62 6.48 -26.15
C ASP A 242 -1.87 7.98 -26.21
N ARG A 243 -3.02 8.37 -26.80
CA ARG A 243 -3.43 9.78 -26.86
C ARG A 243 -3.56 10.39 -25.48
N LEU A 244 -4.08 9.64 -24.52
CA LEU A 244 -4.21 10.11 -23.15
C LEU A 244 -2.83 10.41 -22.52
N ALA A 245 -1.85 9.53 -22.73
CA ALA A 245 -0.49 9.74 -22.23
C ALA A 245 0.16 10.99 -22.84
N HIS A 246 -0.03 11.24 -24.15
CA HIS A 246 0.46 12.43 -24.82
C HIS A 246 -0.16 13.72 -24.27
N ILE A 247 -1.49 13.76 -24.10
CA ILE A 247 -2.16 14.94 -23.55
C ILE A 247 -1.69 15.21 -22.11
N ILE A 248 -1.51 14.17 -21.29
CA ILE A 248 -0.97 14.32 -19.94
C ILE A 248 0.45 14.91 -20.00
N LEU A 249 1.32 14.39 -20.87
CA LEU A 249 2.69 14.91 -21.03
C LEU A 249 2.70 16.39 -21.42
N GLU A 250 1.89 16.79 -22.40
CA GLU A 250 1.83 18.17 -22.88
C GLU A 250 1.26 19.13 -21.83
N ARG A 251 0.17 18.75 -21.16
CA ARG A 251 -0.49 19.59 -20.15
C ARG A 251 0.29 19.67 -18.84
N GLN A 252 1.08 18.64 -18.54
CA GLN A 252 1.85 18.50 -17.30
C GLN A 252 3.36 18.57 -17.53
N ALA A 253 3.83 19.25 -18.58
CA ALA A 253 5.26 19.32 -18.90
C ALA A 253 6.12 19.77 -17.70
N ASP A 254 5.66 20.76 -16.92
CA ASP A 254 6.41 21.23 -15.74
C ASP A 254 6.55 20.17 -14.65
N PHE A 255 5.55 19.29 -14.48
CA PHE A 255 5.62 18.16 -13.57
C PHE A 255 6.70 17.16 -14.02
N PHE A 256 6.78 16.84 -15.31
CA PHE A 256 7.78 15.91 -15.80
C PHE A 256 9.19 16.46 -15.63
N GLU A 257 9.37 17.78 -15.74
CA GLU A 257 10.66 18.45 -15.56
C GLU A 257 11.05 18.65 -14.08
N HIS A 258 10.12 19.11 -13.23
CA HIS A 258 10.44 19.60 -11.88
C HIS A 258 9.77 18.82 -10.74
N GLY A 259 8.87 17.89 -11.07
CA GLY A 259 8.20 16.99 -10.11
C GLY A 259 6.81 17.47 -9.64
N PRO A 260 6.24 16.77 -8.64
CA PRO A 260 4.87 16.97 -8.15
C PRO A 260 4.49 18.41 -7.74
N SER A 261 5.47 19.20 -7.32
CA SER A 261 5.27 20.59 -6.89
C SER A 261 4.80 21.51 -8.03
N GLN A 262 5.08 21.16 -9.28
CA GLN A 262 4.69 21.91 -10.48
C GLN A 262 3.52 21.27 -11.24
N LEU A 263 2.74 20.41 -10.56
CA LEU A 263 1.55 19.81 -11.16
C LEU A 263 0.46 20.87 -11.39
N ARG A 264 -0.01 20.94 -12.63
CA ARG A 264 -1.05 21.88 -13.06
C ARG A 264 -2.44 21.23 -12.93
N PRO A 265 -3.48 21.99 -12.61
CA PRO A 265 -4.84 21.45 -12.60
C PRO A 265 -5.27 20.99 -14.00
N LEU A 266 -5.80 19.77 -14.07
CA LEU A 266 -6.28 19.13 -15.28
C LEU A 266 -7.50 18.30 -14.94
N THR A 267 -8.64 18.55 -15.56
CA THR A 267 -9.84 17.73 -15.32
C THR A 267 -10.02 16.69 -16.40
N MET A 268 -10.72 15.60 -16.08
CA MET A 268 -11.10 14.60 -17.09
C MET A 268 -11.96 15.23 -18.19
N THR A 269 -12.79 16.22 -17.85
CA THR A 269 -13.61 16.97 -18.80
C THR A 269 -12.76 17.75 -19.80
N ASP A 270 -11.63 18.35 -19.37
CA ASP A 270 -10.72 19.07 -20.27
C ASP A 270 -10.09 18.13 -21.29
N VAL A 271 -9.58 16.98 -20.82
CA VAL A 271 -8.98 15.97 -21.68
C VAL A 271 -10.02 15.33 -22.61
N ALA A 272 -11.24 15.10 -22.12
CA ALA A 272 -12.33 14.55 -22.92
C ALA A 272 -12.69 15.46 -24.11
N LYS A 273 -12.74 16.77 -23.90
CA LYS A 273 -12.96 17.78 -24.96
C LYS A 273 -11.85 17.73 -26.01
N GLU A 274 -10.61 17.64 -25.57
CA GLU A 274 -9.43 17.59 -26.46
C GLU A 274 -9.37 16.29 -27.28
N MET A 275 -9.75 15.17 -26.68
CA MET A 275 -9.81 13.87 -27.35
C MET A 275 -11.06 13.69 -28.24
N GLY A 276 -12.06 14.57 -28.11
CA GLY A 276 -13.36 14.43 -28.79
C GLY A 276 -14.20 13.25 -28.28
N VAL A 277 -14.04 12.86 -27.02
CA VAL A 277 -14.75 11.71 -26.41
C VAL A 277 -15.55 12.15 -25.17
N HIS A 278 -16.39 11.26 -24.66
CA HIS A 278 -17.09 11.50 -23.40
C HIS A 278 -16.15 11.32 -22.19
N GLU A 279 -16.40 12.05 -21.11
CA GLU A 279 -15.59 11.99 -19.88
C GLU A 279 -15.48 10.57 -19.30
N THR A 280 -16.55 9.78 -19.39
CA THR A 280 -16.58 8.38 -18.96
C THR A 280 -15.59 7.51 -19.75
N THR A 281 -15.31 7.83 -21.02
CA THR A 281 -14.31 7.13 -21.84
C THR A 281 -12.91 7.40 -21.30
N VAL A 282 -12.60 8.65 -20.95
CA VAL A 282 -11.31 9.02 -20.32
C VAL A 282 -11.18 8.36 -18.95
N GLY A 283 -12.23 8.40 -18.12
CA GLY A 283 -12.24 7.75 -16.81
C GLY A 283 -12.01 6.24 -16.88
N ARG A 284 -12.59 5.56 -17.88
CA ARG A 284 -12.37 4.14 -18.14
C ARG A 284 -10.99 3.85 -18.71
N ALA A 285 -10.47 4.72 -19.57
CA ALA A 285 -9.14 4.57 -20.14
C ALA A 285 -8.05 4.74 -19.07
N ALA A 286 -8.22 5.68 -18.13
CA ALA A 286 -7.28 5.94 -17.04
C ALA A 286 -7.36 4.95 -15.87
N ALA A 287 -8.49 4.24 -15.72
CA ALA A 287 -8.70 3.35 -14.58
C ALA A 287 -7.76 2.14 -14.64
N ASN A 288 -7.16 1.81 -13.49
CA ASN A 288 -6.21 0.70 -13.32
C ASN A 288 -5.03 0.76 -14.30
N LYS A 289 -4.62 1.97 -14.68
CA LYS A 289 -3.45 2.18 -15.54
C LYS A 289 -2.38 2.98 -14.83
N TRP A 290 -1.14 2.56 -15.05
CA TRP A 290 0.02 3.14 -14.41
C TRP A 290 1.00 3.69 -15.42
N MET A 291 1.59 4.83 -15.08
CA MET A 291 2.58 5.54 -15.86
C MET A 291 3.86 5.63 -15.05
N ARG A 292 4.96 5.14 -15.62
CA ARG A 292 6.29 5.36 -15.08
C ARG A 292 6.78 6.73 -15.55
N THR A 293 7.11 7.58 -14.59
CA THR A 293 7.63 8.92 -14.81
C THR A 293 9.03 9.05 -14.22
N PRO A 294 9.79 10.12 -14.54
CA PRO A 294 11.06 10.41 -13.86
C PRO A 294 10.91 10.58 -12.34
N HIS A 295 9.70 10.95 -11.88
CA HIS A 295 9.36 11.18 -10.48
C HIS A 295 8.63 10.00 -9.84
N GLY A 296 8.81 8.80 -10.39
CA GLY A 296 8.26 7.54 -9.89
C GLY A 296 7.03 7.05 -10.65
N LEU A 297 6.42 5.99 -10.13
CA LEU A 297 5.25 5.34 -10.71
C LEU A 297 3.96 6.04 -10.23
N LYS A 298 3.11 6.46 -11.16
CA LYS A 298 1.86 7.18 -10.88
C LYS A 298 0.70 6.57 -11.66
N GLU A 299 -0.49 6.53 -11.06
CA GLU A 299 -1.69 6.18 -11.81
C GLU A 299 -2.02 7.27 -12.83
N PHE A 300 -2.60 6.90 -13.97
CA PHE A 300 -3.12 7.89 -14.93
C PHE A 300 -4.14 8.83 -14.26
N ARG A 301 -4.95 8.30 -13.34
CA ARG A 301 -5.97 9.08 -12.64
C ARG A 301 -5.38 10.15 -11.73
N TRP A 302 -4.15 9.95 -11.24
CA TRP A 302 -3.47 10.86 -10.33
C TRP A 302 -3.21 12.24 -10.95
N PHE A 303 -3.09 12.31 -12.28
CA PHE A 303 -2.91 13.56 -13.00
C PHE A 303 -4.18 14.42 -13.12
N PHE A 304 -5.36 13.87 -12.79
CA PHE A 304 -6.61 14.63 -12.84
C PHE A 304 -6.93 15.25 -11.50
N THR A 305 -6.40 16.44 -11.28
CA THR A 305 -6.53 17.17 -10.01
C THR A 305 -7.38 18.41 -10.19
N SER A 306 -8.25 18.69 -9.22
CA SER A 306 -8.94 19.98 -9.15
C SER A 306 -7.96 21.08 -8.70
N GLY A 307 -8.12 22.26 -9.28
CA GLY A 307 -7.25 23.40 -8.98
C GLY A 307 -7.68 24.18 -7.75
N VAL A 308 -6.70 24.68 -7.00
CA VAL A 308 -6.87 25.69 -5.95
C VAL A 308 -6.37 27.03 -6.47
N SER A 309 -7.17 28.09 -6.34
CA SER A 309 -6.85 29.41 -6.87
C SER A 309 -5.68 30.09 -6.14
N THR A 310 -4.78 30.71 -6.90
CA THR A 310 -3.66 31.54 -6.39
C THR A 310 -3.90 33.03 -6.65
N GLU A 311 -3.23 33.92 -5.92
CA GLU A 311 -3.40 35.38 -6.05
C GLU A 311 -2.89 35.93 -7.40
N GLY A 312 -2.03 35.18 -8.12
CA GLY A 312 -1.54 35.55 -9.45
C GLY A 312 -2.45 35.13 -10.62
N GLY A 313 -3.67 34.63 -10.34
CA GLY A 313 -4.59 34.13 -11.36
C GLY A 313 -4.29 32.70 -11.85
N GLY A 314 -3.24 32.06 -11.35
CA GLY A 314 -2.93 30.65 -11.59
C GLY A 314 -3.73 29.72 -10.67
N THR A 315 -3.78 28.43 -11.03
CA THR A 315 -4.35 27.38 -10.18
C THR A 315 -3.27 26.33 -9.90
N VAL A 316 -3.18 25.86 -8.65
CA VAL A 316 -2.22 24.82 -8.23
C VAL A 316 -2.97 23.55 -7.85
N ALA A 317 -2.45 22.39 -8.23
CA ALA A 317 -3.02 21.10 -7.87
C ALA A 317 -2.91 20.83 -6.35
N GLN A 318 -3.90 20.13 -5.78
CA GLN A 318 -3.92 19.77 -4.36
C GLN A 318 -2.65 19.00 -3.94
N GLU A 319 -2.20 18.07 -4.76
CA GLU A 319 -1.04 17.22 -4.54
C GLU A 319 0.26 18.05 -4.50
N GLY A 320 0.39 19.05 -5.36
CA GLY A 320 1.51 20.00 -5.33
C GLY A 320 1.55 20.80 -4.03
N VAL A 321 0.37 21.21 -3.52
CA VAL A 321 0.27 21.88 -2.21
C VAL A 321 0.66 20.94 -1.08
N GLN A 322 0.25 19.67 -1.12
CA GLN A 322 0.64 18.66 -0.12
C GLN A 322 2.15 18.45 -0.10
N GLU A 323 2.80 18.36 -1.27
CA GLU A 323 4.26 18.20 -1.35
C GLU A 323 5.00 19.42 -0.78
N ILE A 324 4.50 20.63 -1.04
CA ILE A 324 5.06 21.85 -0.46
C ILE A 324 4.89 21.86 1.07
N ILE A 325 3.74 21.40 1.59
CA ILE A 325 3.54 21.23 3.03
C ILE A 325 4.53 20.21 3.61
N ALA A 326 4.76 19.10 2.90
CA ALA A 326 5.73 18.09 3.31
C ALA A 326 7.16 18.66 3.37
N ASP A 327 7.58 19.45 2.38
CA ASP A 327 8.88 20.14 2.37
C ASP A 327 9.01 21.17 3.52
N ILE A 328 7.96 21.94 3.80
CA ILE A 328 7.94 22.88 4.95
C ILE A 328 8.09 22.13 6.27
N LEU A 329 7.38 21.01 6.43
CA LEU A 329 7.43 20.18 7.64
C LEU A 329 8.78 19.47 7.78
N ALA A 330 9.37 18.99 6.68
CA ALA A 330 10.68 18.34 6.69
C ALA A 330 11.81 19.28 7.15
N ARG A 331 11.65 20.60 6.90
CA ARG A 331 12.61 21.64 7.31
C ARG A 331 12.25 22.31 8.64
N GLU A 332 11.23 21.83 9.35
CA GLU A 332 10.80 22.44 10.61
C GLU A 332 11.81 22.21 11.75
N ASN A 333 11.87 23.14 12.70
CA ASN A 333 12.66 22.94 13.91
C ASN A 333 11.94 21.95 14.85
N PRO A 334 12.52 20.77 15.17
CA PRO A 334 11.86 19.78 16.03
C PRO A 334 11.58 20.25 17.46
N ALA A 335 12.33 21.24 17.96
CA ALA A 335 12.12 21.84 19.28
C ALA A 335 10.95 22.84 19.30
N ALA A 336 10.61 23.41 18.13
CA ALA A 336 9.56 24.40 17.96
C ALA A 336 8.82 24.15 16.63
N PRO A 337 8.03 23.05 16.54
CA PRO A 337 7.35 22.66 15.31
C PRO A 337 6.34 23.72 14.88
N LEU A 338 6.14 23.84 13.56
CA LEU A 338 5.29 24.87 12.99
C LEU A 338 3.81 24.56 13.22
N ALA A 339 3.08 25.51 13.81
CA ALA A 339 1.63 25.44 13.86
C ALA A 339 1.02 25.56 12.46
N ASP A 340 -0.18 25.01 12.24
CA ASP A 340 -0.88 25.05 10.94
C ASP A 340 -1.06 26.50 10.42
N GLU A 341 -1.13 27.48 11.32
CA GLU A 341 -1.19 28.91 11.00
C GLU A 341 0.15 29.47 10.47
N ALA A 342 1.28 28.99 10.98
CA ALA A 342 2.60 29.34 10.46
C ALA A 342 2.83 28.71 9.07
N ILE A 343 2.38 27.47 8.88
CA ILE A 343 2.43 26.80 7.57
C ILE A 343 1.56 27.56 6.55
N THR A 344 0.37 28.00 6.95
CA THR A 344 -0.50 28.84 6.11
C THR A 344 0.21 30.13 5.68
N THR A 345 0.93 30.77 6.61
CA THR A 345 1.69 32.00 6.33
C THR A 345 2.81 31.75 5.34
N GLU A 346 3.54 30.64 5.48
CA GLU A 346 4.64 30.29 4.58
C GLU A 346 4.14 29.96 3.17
N LEU A 347 3.01 29.26 3.05
CA LEU A 347 2.33 29.02 1.77
C LEU A 347 1.89 30.33 1.12
N LYS A 348 1.39 31.29 1.90
CA LYS A 348 1.01 32.61 1.40
C LYS A 348 2.21 33.37 0.81
N LYS A 349 3.39 33.28 1.42
CA LYS A 349 4.64 33.86 0.84
C LYS A 349 4.99 33.25 -0.51
N ARG A 350 4.63 31.98 -0.72
CA ARG A 350 4.79 31.26 -2.01
C ARG A 350 3.61 31.50 -2.97
N GLY A 351 2.69 32.42 -2.67
CA GLY A 351 1.55 32.77 -3.53
C GLY A 351 0.34 31.83 -3.43
N ILE A 352 0.36 30.87 -2.50
CA ILE A 352 -0.70 29.86 -2.33
C ILE A 352 -1.60 30.27 -1.16
N LYS A 353 -2.87 30.59 -1.45
CA LYS A 353 -3.84 31.03 -0.45
C LYS A 353 -4.78 29.90 -0.09
N ILE A 354 -4.53 29.27 1.05
CA ILE A 354 -5.40 28.23 1.60
C ILE A 354 -5.79 28.52 3.05
N ALA A 355 -6.96 28.03 3.45
CA ALA A 355 -7.43 28.18 4.83
C ALA A 355 -6.64 27.26 5.77
N ARG A 356 -6.47 27.66 7.03
CA ARG A 356 -5.84 26.85 8.08
C ARG A 356 -6.45 25.45 8.20
N ARG A 357 -7.78 25.33 8.08
CA ARG A 357 -8.49 24.03 8.10
C ARG A 357 -8.07 23.12 6.94
N THR A 358 -7.82 23.70 5.77
CA THR A 358 -7.33 22.97 4.59
C THR A 358 -5.89 22.49 4.79
N VAL A 359 -5.03 23.32 5.38
CA VAL A 359 -3.67 22.91 5.78
C VAL A 359 -3.71 21.74 6.75
N ALA A 360 -4.55 21.81 7.79
CA ALA A 360 -4.71 20.73 8.76
C ALA A 360 -5.13 19.42 8.08
N LYS A 361 -6.14 19.47 7.20
CA LYS A 361 -6.61 18.32 6.43
C LYS A 361 -5.50 17.72 5.55
N TYR A 362 -4.73 18.56 4.85
CA TYR A 362 -3.65 18.11 3.98
C TYR A 362 -2.48 17.52 4.78
N ARG A 363 -2.14 18.12 5.93
CA ARG A 363 -1.15 17.59 6.87
C ARG A 363 -1.56 16.21 7.41
N GLU A 364 -2.82 16.05 7.80
CA GLU A 364 -3.36 14.76 8.26
C GLU A 364 -3.31 13.70 7.14
N GLY A 365 -3.61 14.08 5.90
CA GLY A 365 -3.45 13.20 4.74
C GLY A 365 -2.01 12.75 4.48
N LEU A 366 -1.01 13.55 4.90
CA LEU A 366 0.41 13.19 4.87
C LEU A 366 0.86 12.36 6.09
N GLY A 367 -0.06 11.99 6.99
CA GLY A 367 0.25 11.25 8.20
C GLY A 367 1.00 12.06 9.27
N GLN A 368 1.05 13.39 9.13
CA GLN A 368 1.81 14.26 10.02
C GLN A 368 0.92 14.73 11.19
N PRO A 369 1.28 14.46 12.46
CA PRO A 369 0.42 14.83 13.59
C PRO A 369 0.47 16.35 13.85
N PRO A 370 -0.44 16.92 14.66
CA PRO A 370 -0.43 18.35 14.98
C PRO A 370 0.86 18.80 15.70
N ALA A 371 1.18 20.09 15.64
CA ALA A 371 2.43 20.65 16.16
C ALA A 371 2.75 20.26 17.62
N HIS A 372 1.74 20.18 18.50
CA HIS A 372 1.96 19.79 19.90
C HIS A 372 2.46 18.35 20.07
N LEU A 373 2.13 17.44 19.15
CA LEU A 373 2.62 16.06 19.14
C LEU A 373 3.94 15.90 18.38
N ARG A 374 4.26 16.82 17.45
CA ARG A 374 5.55 16.84 16.72
C ARG A 374 6.69 17.43 17.55
N LYS A 375 6.37 18.18 18.61
CA LYS A 375 7.37 18.81 19.46
C LYS A 375 8.16 17.71 20.17
N LYS A 376 9.47 17.61 19.89
CA LYS A 376 10.35 16.77 20.71
C LYS A 376 10.44 17.42 22.09
N ARG A 377 9.85 16.76 23.08
CA ARG A 377 10.05 17.05 24.50
C ARG A 377 10.94 15.93 25.02
N LEU A 378 12.13 16.32 25.48
CA LEU A 378 13.29 15.48 25.81
C LEU A 378 14.16 15.15 24.59
#